data_AF-A0A0K2U974-F1
#
_entry.id   AF-A0A0K2U974-F1
#
_cell.length_a   1.000
_cell.length_b   1.000
_cell.length_c   1.000
_cell.angle_alpha   90.00
_cell.angle_beta   90.00
_cell.angle_gamma   90.00
#
_symmetry.space_group_name_H-M   'P 1'
#
loop_
_entity.id
_entity.type
_entity.pdbx_description
1 polymer ?
#
loop_
_entity_poly.entity_id
_entity_poly.type
_entity_poly.pdbx_seq_one_letter_code
_entity_poly.pdbx_strand_id
1 'polypeptide(L)'
;MISFFLYSWTMTLLLFALSFYITWVTFATIYYFISWIHGDLLPDNLPGGEKQRGGEWKPCILEMLDFASAFLFSLETQHTIGYGSRQTTNECPEAIIVMSFQSVIGCLIQAFMVGLVFAKLSRPKHRYFFNSQLYKSPSQNLTNIVSFFLGPILWYLVKMVLCANETNRCA
;
A
#
# COMPACT_ATOMS: atom_id res chain seq x y z
N MET A 1 4.67 16.83 15.23
CA MET A 1 5.48 15.63 15.56
C MET A 1 5.37 15.22 17.03
N ILE A 2 5.39 16.15 18.00
CA ILE A 2 5.34 15.85 19.45
C ILE A 2 4.01 15.23 19.91
N SER A 3 2.85 15.67 19.40
CA SER A 3 1.53 15.13 19.80
C SER A 3 1.28 13.66 19.41
N PHE A 4 1.94 13.16 18.36
CA PHE A 4 1.79 11.78 17.89
C PHE A 4 2.32 10.75 18.90
N PHE A 5 3.31 11.14 19.71
CA PHE A 5 3.92 10.25 20.69
C PHE A 5 3.08 10.04 21.95
N LEU A 6 2.16 10.95 22.25
CA LEU A 6 1.25 10.86 23.41
C LEU A 6 -0.02 10.05 23.12
N TYR A 7 -0.30 9.80 21.84
CA TYR A 7 -1.49 9.09 21.40
C TYR A 7 -1.38 7.57 21.64
N SER A 8 -2.47 6.89 22.00
CA SER A 8 -2.45 5.46 22.30
C SER A 8 -2.07 4.60 21.07
N TRP A 9 -1.57 3.39 21.30
CA TRP A 9 -1.19 2.46 20.22
C TRP A 9 -2.36 2.16 19.29
N THR A 10 -3.54 1.90 19.85
CA THR A 10 -4.78 1.67 19.09
C THR A 10 -5.07 2.81 18.14
N MET A 11 -5.00 4.04 18.65
CA MET A 11 -5.37 5.18 17.83
C MET A 11 -4.28 5.56 16.82
N THR A 12 -3.02 5.25 17.12
CA THR A 12 -1.92 5.32 16.16
C THR A 12 -2.16 4.39 14.97
N LEU A 13 -2.56 3.14 15.23
CA LEU A 13 -2.90 2.17 14.18
C LEU A 13 -4.15 2.58 13.40
N LEU A 14 -5.16 3.13 14.07
CA LEU A 14 -6.37 3.64 13.42
C LEU A 14 -6.06 4.79 12.46
N LEU A 15 -5.22 5.77 12.85
CA LEU A 15 -4.83 6.86 11.96
C LEU A 15 -4.08 6.36 10.72
N PHE A 16 -3.22 5.34 10.86
CA PHE A 16 -2.56 4.72 9.71
C PHE A 16 -3.56 4.00 8.81
N ALA A 17 -4.43 3.18 9.36
CA ALA A 17 -5.46 2.49 8.59
C ALA A 17 -6.35 3.48 7.82
N LEU A 18 -6.79 4.56 8.49
CA LEU A 18 -7.58 5.62 7.84
C LEU A 18 -6.83 6.28 6.69
N SER A 19 -5.53 6.56 6.86
CA SER A 19 -4.71 7.19 5.81
C SER A 19 -4.60 6.32 4.55
N PHE A 20 -4.46 4.99 4.72
CA PHE A 20 -4.46 4.06 3.59
C PHE A 20 -5.81 4.02 2.89
N TYR A 21 -6.91 3.89 3.63
CA TYR A 21 -8.26 3.88 3.06
C TYR A 21 -8.59 5.17 2.31
N ILE A 22 -8.24 6.35 2.87
CA ILE A 22 -8.43 7.64 2.19
C ILE A 22 -7.65 7.67 0.87
N THR A 23 -6.42 7.17 0.87
CA THR A 23 -5.59 7.13 -0.33
C THR A 23 -6.21 6.22 -1.39
N TRP A 24 -6.64 5.00 -1.01
CA TRP A 24 -7.30 4.09 -1.94
C TRP A 24 -8.55 4.69 -2.57
N VAL A 25 -9.42 5.31 -1.75
CA VAL A 25 -10.66 5.95 -2.24
C VAL A 25 -10.37 7.13 -3.15
N THR A 26 -9.36 7.94 -2.84
CA THR A 26 -8.97 9.09 -3.67
C THR A 26 -8.50 8.64 -5.05
N PHE A 27 -7.60 7.66 -5.12
CA PHE A 27 -7.14 7.12 -6.41
C PHE A 27 -8.23 6.35 -7.14
N ALA A 28 -9.08 5.60 -6.44
CA ALA A 28 -10.24 4.93 -7.02
C ALA A 28 -11.18 5.92 -7.70
N THR A 29 -11.42 7.06 -7.06
CA THR A 29 -12.21 8.15 -7.62
C THR A 29 -11.57 8.68 -8.89
N ILE A 30 -10.26 8.92 -8.91
CA ILE A 30 -9.54 9.38 -10.10
C ILE A 30 -9.65 8.36 -11.25
N TYR A 31 -9.39 7.08 -11.01
CA TYR A 31 -9.51 6.04 -12.05
C TYR A 31 -10.94 5.92 -12.58
N TYR A 32 -11.93 5.97 -11.67
CA TYR A 32 -13.33 5.94 -12.06
C TYR A 32 -13.69 7.14 -12.96
N PHE A 33 -13.20 8.34 -12.63
CA PHE A 33 -13.40 9.53 -13.47
C PHE A 33 -12.70 9.41 -14.82
N ILE A 34 -11.49 8.87 -14.88
CA ILE A 34 -10.78 8.63 -16.16
C ILE A 34 -11.60 7.70 -17.05
N SER A 35 -12.02 6.54 -16.52
CA SER A 35 -12.84 5.58 -17.27
C SER A 35 -14.22 6.12 -17.63
N TRP A 36 -14.81 6.97 -16.79
CA TRP A 36 -16.08 7.64 -17.10
C TRP A 36 -15.93 8.65 -18.24
N ILE A 37 -14.90 9.49 -18.23
CA ILE A 37 -14.63 10.50 -19.27
C ILE A 37 -14.26 9.82 -20.60
N HIS A 38 -13.47 8.74 -20.56
CA HIS A 38 -13.14 7.95 -21.74
C HIS A 38 -14.39 7.27 -22.34
N GLY A 39 -15.37 6.92 -21.50
CA GLY A 39 -16.60 6.24 -21.92
C GLY A 39 -16.55 4.71 -21.75
N ASP A 40 -15.63 4.19 -20.94
CA ASP A 40 -15.49 2.76 -20.64
C ASP A 40 -16.70 2.18 -19.92
N LEU A 41 -17.43 3.03 -19.20
CA LEU A 41 -18.60 2.63 -18.40
C LEU A 41 -19.90 2.61 -19.21
N LEU A 42 -19.85 2.86 -20.52
CA LEU A 42 -21.02 2.72 -21.40
C LEU A 42 -21.36 1.23 -21.62
N PRO A 43 -22.64 0.83 -21.69
CA PRO A 43 -23.04 -0.58 -21.81
C PRO A 43 -22.34 -1.36 -22.93
N ASP A 44 -22.13 -0.74 -24.08
CA ASP A 44 -21.47 -1.37 -25.24
C ASP A 44 -19.96 -1.56 -25.04
N ASN A 45 -19.37 -0.74 -24.18
CA ASN A 45 -17.93 -0.64 -23.90
C ASN A 45 -17.51 -1.34 -22.60
N LEU A 46 -18.46 -1.83 -21.80
CA LEU A 46 -18.19 -2.59 -20.58
C LEU A 46 -17.45 -3.90 -20.89
N PRO A 47 -16.80 -4.52 -19.88
CA PRO A 47 -16.26 -5.88 -19.96
C PRO A 47 -17.24 -6.87 -20.60
N GLY A 48 -16.90 -7.35 -21.79
CA GLY A 48 -17.74 -8.27 -22.55
C GLY A 48 -18.95 -7.62 -23.25
N GLY A 49 -18.99 -6.30 -23.39
CA GLY A 49 -19.91 -5.54 -24.23
C GLY A 49 -19.62 -5.75 -25.73
N GLU A 50 -20.56 -5.34 -26.58
CA GLU A 50 -20.50 -5.59 -28.03
C GLU A 50 -19.25 -4.98 -28.68
N LYS A 51 -18.90 -3.74 -28.35
CA LYS A 51 -17.74 -3.05 -28.94
C LYS A 51 -16.41 -3.61 -28.47
N GLN A 52 -16.32 -4.04 -27.21
CA GLN A 52 -15.12 -4.73 -26.73
C GLN A 52 -14.98 -6.12 -27.37
N ARG A 53 -16.06 -6.89 -27.53
CA ARG A 53 -16.03 -8.20 -28.21
C ARG A 53 -15.69 -8.07 -29.69
N GLY A 54 -16.18 -7.02 -30.34
CA GLY A 54 -15.88 -6.69 -31.74
C GLY A 54 -14.47 -6.13 -31.94
N GLY A 55 -13.73 -5.82 -30.87
CA GLY A 55 -12.40 -5.20 -30.94
C GLY A 55 -12.41 -3.73 -31.37
N GLU A 56 -13.58 -3.08 -31.36
CA GLU A 56 -13.77 -1.67 -31.73
C GLU A 56 -13.47 -0.72 -30.57
N TRP A 57 -13.53 -1.22 -29.33
CA TRP A 57 -13.24 -0.45 -28.13
C TRP A 57 -12.19 -1.14 -27.26
N LYS A 58 -11.24 -0.37 -26.77
CA LYS A 58 -10.25 -0.82 -25.80
C LYS A 58 -10.27 0.12 -24.59
N PRO A 59 -10.56 -0.40 -23.38
CA PRO A 59 -10.76 0.44 -22.21
C PRO A 59 -9.42 0.90 -21.62
N CYS A 60 -9.43 1.97 -20.82
CA CYS A 60 -8.25 2.43 -20.09
C CYS A 60 -7.76 1.37 -19.09
N ILE A 61 -8.69 0.71 -18.40
CA ILE A 61 -8.43 -0.33 -17.40
C ILE A 61 -9.36 -1.51 -17.68
N LEU A 62 -8.79 -2.71 -17.80
CA LEU A 62 -9.54 -3.95 -18.02
C LEU A 62 -10.41 -4.28 -16.81
N GLU A 63 -11.54 -4.96 -17.06
CA GLU A 63 -12.44 -5.46 -16.02
C GLU A 63 -12.94 -4.35 -15.05
N MET A 64 -13.13 -3.13 -15.56
CA MET A 64 -13.72 -2.01 -14.84
C MET A 64 -15.23 -1.92 -15.11
N LEU A 65 -16.04 -2.30 -14.12
CA LEU A 65 -17.50 -2.33 -14.23
C LEU A 65 -18.17 -1.12 -13.55
N ASP A 66 -17.67 -0.78 -12.36
CA ASP A 66 -18.29 0.15 -11.44
C ASP A 66 -17.23 0.77 -10.50
N PHE A 67 -17.68 1.61 -9.57
CA PHE A 67 -16.79 2.24 -8.60
C PHE A 67 -16.10 1.20 -7.68
N ALA A 68 -16.77 0.09 -7.34
CA ALA A 68 -16.16 -0.96 -6.54
C ALA A 68 -14.98 -1.61 -7.28
N SER A 69 -15.10 -1.83 -8.59
CA SER A 69 -14.02 -2.31 -9.43
C SER A 69 -12.83 -1.34 -9.48
N ALA A 70 -13.09 -0.03 -9.54
CA ALA A 70 -12.05 1.00 -9.46
C ALA A 70 -11.37 1.06 -8.08
N PHE A 71 -12.13 0.84 -7.00
CA PHE A 71 -11.58 0.74 -5.64
C PHE A 71 -10.66 -0.47 -5.49
N LEU A 72 -11.08 -1.63 -5.99
CA LEU A 72 -10.25 -2.84 -6.00
C LEU A 72 -8.97 -2.62 -6.80
N PHE A 73 -9.07 -2.05 -8.00
CA PHE A 73 -7.89 -1.73 -8.82
C PHE A 73 -6.91 -0.79 -8.10
N SER A 74 -7.42 0.26 -7.46
CA SER A 74 -6.62 1.20 -6.66
C SER A 74 -5.90 0.49 -5.51
N LEU A 75 -6.60 -0.37 -4.77
CA LEU A 75 -6.03 -1.14 -3.65
C LEU A 75 -4.97 -2.13 -4.15
N GLU A 76 -5.26 -2.87 -5.22
CA GLU A 76 -4.38 -3.86 -5.83
C GLU A 76 -3.08 -3.20 -6.34
N THR A 77 -3.20 -2.02 -6.96
CA THR A 77 -2.08 -1.25 -7.49
C THR A 77 -1.18 -0.72 -6.38
N GLN A 78 -1.76 -0.09 -5.35
CA GLN A 78 -0.96 0.51 -4.28
C GLN A 78 -0.20 -0.50 -3.43
N HIS A 79 -0.77 -1.69 -3.21
CA HIS A 79 -0.08 -2.77 -2.49
C HIS A 79 0.68 -3.73 -3.40
N THR A 80 0.67 -3.48 -4.71
CA THR A 80 1.31 -4.36 -5.68
C THR A 80 0.83 -5.82 -5.59
N ILE A 81 -0.46 -6.02 -5.26
CA ILE A 81 -1.07 -7.36 -5.21
C ILE A 81 -1.17 -7.90 -6.64
N GLY A 82 -1.73 -7.09 -7.55
CA GLY A 82 -1.79 -7.37 -8.97
C GLY A 82 -2.35 -8.75 -9.31
N TYR A 83 -3.63 -9.01 -8.99
CA TYR A 83 -4.26 -10.31 -9.32
C TYR A 83 -4.24 -10.62 -10.83
N GLY A 84 -4.09 -9.60 -11.66
CA GLY A 84 -3.88 -9.72 -13.09
C GLY A 84 -5.16 -9.67 -13.93
N SER A 85 -6.34 -9.63 -13.32
CA SER A 85 -7.60 -9.41 -14.06
C SER A 85 -7.81 -7.94 -14.44
N ARG A 86 -7.49 -7.01 -13.54
CA ARG A 86 -7.60 -5.56 -13.76
C ARG A 86 -6.23 -4.99 -14.08
N GLN A 87 -6.03 -4.61 -15.33
CA GLN A 87 -4.75 -4.08 -15.81
C GLN A 87 -4.98 -2.79 -16.60
N THR A 88 -4.06 -1.85 -16.47
CA THR A 88 -4.01 -0.64 -17.30
C THR A 88 -3.59 -1.01 -18.72
N THR A 89 -4.27 -0.41 -19.69
CA THR A 89 -3.91 -0.54 -21.11
C THR A 89 -3.14 0.70 -21.57
N ASN A 90 -2.61 0.65 -22.80
CA ASN A 90 -1.87 1.76 -23.40
C ASN A 90 -2.77 2.80 -24.08
N GLU A 91 -4.10 2.68 -23.97
CA GLU A 91 -5.02 3.62 -24.63
C GLU A 91 -5.05 4.98 -23.93
N CYS A 92 -4.96 4.97 -22.59
CA CYS A 92 -5.13 6.16 -21.76
C CYS A 92 -3.84 6.46 -20.99
N PRO A 93 -2.95 7.32 -21.52
CA PRO A 93 -1.70 7.66 -20.84
C PRO A 93 -1.92 8.33 -19.48
N GLU A 94 -3.05 9.01 -19.27
CA GLU A 94 -3.42 9.59 -17.98
C GLU A 94 -3.52 8.54 -16.87
N ALA A 95 -4.04 7.34 -17.17
CA ALA A 95 -4.13 6.25 -16.20
C ALA A 95 -2.75 5.74 -15.79
N ILE A 96 -1.81 5.69 -16.74
CA ILE A 96 -0.41 5.27 -16.51
C ILE A 96 0.32 6.30 -15.62
N ILE A 97 0.10 7.59 -15.89
CA ILE A 97 0.68 8.68 -15.09
C ILE A 97 0.14 8.63 -13.66
N VAL A 98 -1.18 8.48 -13.48
CA VAL A 98 -1.81 8.36 -12.15
C VAL A 98 -1.28 7.14 -11.40
N MET A 99 -1.14 5.99 -12.07
CA MET A 99 -0.55 4.79 -11.50
C MET A 99 0.88 5.01 -11.02
N SER A 100 1.70 5.71 -11.81
CA SER A 100 3.07 6.05 -11.44
C SER A 100 3.14 6.93 -10.19
N PHE A 101 2.29 7.96 -10.12
CA PHE A 101 2.19 8.83 -8.93
C PHE A 101 1.67 8.05 -7.71
N GLN A 102 0.69 7.16 -7.90
CA GLN A 102 0.15 6.32 -6.85
C GLN A 102 1.24 5.42 -6.25
N SER A 103 2.11 4.82 -7.07
CA SER A 103 3.23 4.01 -6.60
C SER A 103 4.19 4.83 -5.73
N VAL A 104 4.58 6.03 -6.17
CA VAL A 104 5.47 6.91 -5.40
C VAL A 104 4.86 7.29 -4.05
N ILE A 105 3.59 7.72 -4.05
CA ILE A 105 2.88 8.11 -2.83
C ILE A 105 2.71 6.90 -1.89
N GLY A 106 2.37 5.73 -2.43
CA GLY A 106 2.27 4.48 -1.69
C GLY A 106 3.58 4.12 -0.97
N CYS A 107 4.71 4.18 -1.67
CA CYS A 107 6.03 3.94 -1.09
C CYS A 107 6.37 4.95 0.03
N LEU A 108 6.05 6.24 -0.17
CA LEU A 108 6.29 7.27 0.85
C LEU A 108 5.47 7.01 2.12
N ILE A 109 4.16 6.75 1.98
CA ILE A 109 3.27 6.45 3.12
C ILE A 109 3.79 5.23 3.89
N GLN A 110 4.19 4.18 3.17
CA GLN A 110 4.71 2.95 3.77
C GLN A 110 6.03 3.20 4.53
N ALA A 111 6.96 3.97 3.96
CA ALA A 111 8.21 4.34 4.63
C ALA A 111 7.98 5.18 5.89
N PHE A 112 7.08 6.16 5.84
CA PHE A 112 6.72 6.97 7.01
C PHE A 112 6.05 6.13 8.11
N MET A 113 5.15 5.21 7.75
CA MET A 113 4.50 4.32 8.71
C MET A 113 5.54 3.48 9.46
N VAL A 114 6.45 2.82 8.74
CA VAL A 114 7.51 2.00 9.34
C VAL A 114 8.41 2.85 10.23
N GLY A 115 8.83 4.03 9.77
CA GLY A 115 9.67 4.95 10.55
C GLY A 115 9.01 5.42 11.84
N LEU A 116 7.71 5.78 11.80
CA LEU A 116 6.95 6.21 12.97
C LEU A 116 6.69 5.07 13.96
N VAL A 117 6.37 3.87 13.47
CA VAL A 117 6.20 2.68 14.31
C VAL A 117 7.52 2.32 15.00
N PHE A 118 8.63 2.31 14.25
CA PHE A 118 9.97 2.07 14.82
C PHE A 118 10.29 3.11 15.89
N ALA A 119 10.15 4.40 15.60
CA ALA A 119 10.40 5.47 16.57
C ALA A 119 9.54 5.37 17.84
N LYS A 120 8.29 4.91 17.72
CA LYS A 120 7.39 4.71 18.86
C LYS A 120 7.79 3.48 19.70
N LEU A 121 8.29 2.42 19.07
CA LEU A 121 8.78 1.20 19.74
C LEU A 121 10.16 1.40 20.39
N SER A 122 11.02 2.25 19.80
CA SER A 122 12.35 2.57 20.33
C SER A 122 12.29 3.40 21.61
N ARG A 123 11.13 3.98 21.98
CA ARG A 123 11.01 4.68 23.26
C ARG A 123 11.09 3.67 24.41
N PRO A 124 12.11 3.74 25.28
CA PRO A 124 12.14 2.90 26.47
C PRO A 124 10.95 3.28 27.35
N LYS A 125 9.95 2.40 27.42
CA LYS A 125 8.97 2.45 28.52
C LYS A 125 9.78 2.21 29.77
N HIS A 126 9.92 3.24 30.59
CA HIS A 126 10.60 3.17 31.87
C HIS A 126 9.87 2.17 32.78
N ARG A 127 10.26 0.90 32.68
CA ARG A 127 9.98 -0.13 33.67
C ARG A 127 11.18 -0.11 34.60
N TYR A 128 11.14 0.73 35.63
CA TYR A 128 11.92 0.43 36.83
C TYR A 128 11.34 -0.87 37.42
N PHE A 129 11.88 -2.01 37.00
CA PHE A 129 11.83 -3.20 37.82
C PHE A 129 13.16 -3.93 37.71
N PHE A 130 13.84 -3.94 38.85
CA PHE A 130 15.06 -4.65 39.18
C PHE A 130 14.94 -6.13 38.76
N ASN A 131 15.58 -6.55 37.66
CA ASN A 131 16.25 -7.85 37.49
C ASN A 131 16.76 -8.06 36.06
N SER A 132 18.04 -8.41 35.95
CA SER A 132 18.90 -8.37 34.76
C SER A 132 18.84 -9.62 33.86
N GLN A 133 17.69 -10.30 33.69
CA GLN A 133 17.68 -11.60 32.97
C GLN A 133 16.62 -11.82 31.86
N LEU A 134 15.79 -10.84 31.48
CA LEU A 134 14.81 -11.05 30.38
C LEU A 134 14.65 -9.85 29.43
N TYR A 135 15.75 -9.28 28.94
CA TYR A 135 15.69 -8.37 27.79
C TYR A 135 15.61 -9.17 26.48
N LYS A 136 14.40 -9.63 26.11
CA LYS A 136 14.14 -10.02 24.72
C LYS A 136 13.99 -8.72 23.92
N SER A 137 14.93 -8.48 23.01
CA SER A 137 14.96 -7.25 22.21
C SER A 137 13.60 -7.00 21.53
N PRO A 138 13.07 -5.76 21.54
CA PRO A 138 11.88 -5.35 20.79
C PRO A 138 11.98 -5.64 19.27
N SER A 139 13.16 -5.99 18.76
CA SER A 139 13.44 -6.27 17.36
C SER A 139 12.69 -7.49 16.80
N GLN A 140 12.45 -8.55 17.59
CA GLN A 140 11.85 -9.81 17.08
C GLN A 140 10.34 -9.75 16.83
N ASN A 141 9.58 -9.02 17.67
CA ASN A 141 8.14 -8.83 17.42
C ASN A 141 7.88 -7.86 16.26
N LEU A 142 8.81 -6.93 16.03
CA LEU A 142 8.72 -5.98 14.93
C LEU A 142 9.02 -6.64 13.58
N THR A 143 9.96 -7.59 13.53
CA THR A 143 10.27 -8.31 12.28
C THR A 143 9.02 -8.98 11.72
N ASN A 144 8.25 -9.68 12.56
CA ASN A 144 7.03 -10.39 12.15
C ASN A 144 5.89 -9.46 11.68
N ILE A 145 5.74 -8.28 12.29
CA ILE A 145 4.72 -7.29 11.88
C ILE A 145 5.12 -6.63 10.56
N VAL A 146 6.40 -6.33 10.40
CA VAL A 146 6.97 -5.70 9.20
C VAL A 146 6.94 -6.67 8.00
N SER A 147 7.13 -7.98 8.23
CA SER A 147 6.95 -9.03 7.21
C SER A 147 5.54 -9.09 6.61
N PHE A 148 4.52 -8.72 7.39
CA PHE A 148 3.12 -8.85 6.97
C PHE A 148 2.66 -7.72 6.04
N PHE A 149 3.23 -6.52 6.19
CA PHE A 149 2.79 -5.33 5.45
C PHE A 149 3.73 -4.90 4.31
N LEU A 150 4.94 -5.43 4.29
CA LEU A 150 5.91 -5.15 3.25
C LEU A 150 6.03 -6.38 2.38
N GLY A 151 5.58 -6.30 1.13
CA GLY A 151 5.75 -7.38 0.16
C GLY A 151 7.21 -7.87 0.05
N PRO A 152 7.45 -8.98 -0.66
CA PRO A 152 8.73 -9.69 -0.66
C PRO A 152 9.96 -8.81 -0.94
N ILE A 153 9.81 -7.75 -1.74
CA ILE A 153 10.90 -6.84 -2.13
C ILE A 153 11.43 -6.02 -0.95
N LEU A 154 10.55 -5.47 -0.09
CA LEU A 154 11.02 -4.72 1.09
C LEU A 154 11.47 -5.66 2.22
N TRP A 155 10.97 -6.91 2.28
CA TRP A 155 11.50 -7.91 3.21
C TRP A 155 12.99 -8.20 2.94
N TYR A 156 13.39 -8.33 1.68
CA TYR A 156 14.80 -8.51 1.32
C TYR A 156 15.66 -7.29 1.71
N LEU A 157 15.15 -6.08 1.50
CA LEU A 157 15.84 -4.85 1.89
C LEU A 157 15.94 -4.69 3.41
N VAL A 158 14.88 -5.01 4.16
CA VAL A 158 14.90 -5.00 5.63
C VAL A 158 15.85 -6.08 6.17
N LYS A 159 15.88 -7.28 5.58
CA LYS A 159 16.90 -8.30 5.92
C LYS A 159 18.32 -7.81 5.61
N MET A 160 18.55 -7.15 4.48
CA MET A 160 19.86 -6.58 4.15
C MET A 160 20.27 -5.48 5.12
N VAL A 161 19.36 -4.59 5.49
CA VAL A 161 19.63 -3.50 6.45
C VAL A 161 19.83 -4.03 7.87
N LEU A 162 19.08 -5.06 8.28
CA LEU A 162 19.27 -5.72 9.57
C LEU A 162 20.57 -6.54 9.62
N CYS A 163 20.94 -7.25 8.54
CA CYS A 163 22.22 -7.97 8.44
C CYS A 163 23.40 -7.00 8.34
N ALA A 164 23.22 -5.80 7.79
CA ALA A 164 24.25 -4.76 7.77
C ALA A 164 24.50 -4.10 9.14
N ASN A 165 23.53 -4.14 10.06
CA ASN A 165 23.65 -3.53 11.39
C ASN A 165 24.06 -4.53 12.49
N GLU A 166 23.97 -5.84 12.23
CA GLU A 166 24.55 -6.89 13.07
C GLU A 166 25.72 -7.56 12.35
N THR A 167 26.94 -7.01 12.50
CA THR A 167 28.18 -7.54 11.90
C THR A 167 28.55 -8.98 12.29
N ASN A 168 27.74 -9.72 13.07
CA ASN A 168 28.17 -11.00 13.65
C ASN A 168 27.12 -12.13 13.68
N ARG A 169 26.05 -12.12 12.86
CA ARG A 169 25.12 -13.27 12.88
C ARG A 169 24.35 -13.58 11.59
N CYS A 170 25.00 -13.48 10.45
CA CYS A 170 24.49 -14.07 9.20
C CYS A 170 25.26 -15.37 8.92
N ALA A 171 24.77 -16.46 9.51
CA ALA A 171 25.01 -17.86 9.14
C ALA A 171 23.66 -18.58 9.12
#